data_AF-A0A920E0U6-F1
#
_entry.id   AF-A0A920E0U6-F1
#
_cell.length_a   1.000
_cell.length_b   1.000
_cell.length_c   1.000
_cell.angle_alpha   90.00
_cell.angle_beta   90.00
_cell.angle_gamma   90.00
#
_symmetry.space_group_name_H-M   'P 1'
#
loop_
_entity.id
_entity.type
_entity.pdbx_description
1 polymer ?
#
loop_
_entity_poly.entity_id
_entity_poly.type
_entity_poly.pdbx_seq_one_letter_code
_entity_poly.pdbx_strand_id
1 'polypeptide(L)'
;MQILIYTSLFCNIFMIGISIITQFITYPSFKSIDLNLFSNFHKAYTRKMLFIVGPIMIIEFLSLAILLFVNFNFNFLIQFILICLIWVLTFFVIVPIHNKLENQYDNLLNINLIKLNGYRTLIWSLRFILLLFII
;
A
#
# COMPACT_ATOMS: atom_id res chain seq x y z
N MET A 1 13.85 -15.60 13.50
CA MET A 1 13.95 -14.12 13.57
C MET A 1 14.42 -13.52 12.26
N GLN A 2 15.64 -13.80 11.79
CA GLN A 2 16.16 -13.25 10.52
C GLN A 2 15.25 -13.49 9.31
N ILE A 3 14.70 -14.70 9.14
CA ILE A 3 13.75 -15.00 8.06
C ILE A 3 12.56 -14.02 8.04
N LEU A 4 11.98 -13.70 9.19
CA LEU A 4 10.83 -12.79 9.28
C LEU A 4 11.23 -11.35 8.96
N ILE A 5 12.42 -10.92 9.40
CA ILE A 5 12.96 -9.59 9.09
C ILE A 5 13.19 -9.45 7.59
N TYR A 6 13.86 -10.42 6.95
CA TYR A 6 14.10 -10.40 5.51
C TYR A 6 12.79 -10.52 4.71
N THR A 7 11.83 -11.31 5.18
CA THR A 7 10.49 -11.39 4.57
C THR A 7 9.79 -10.04 4.62
N SER A 8 9.82 -9.37 5.78
CA SER A 8 9.24 -8.04 5.92
C SER A 8 9.95 -7.02 5.03
N LEU A 9 11.28 -7.06 4.94
CA LEU A 9 12.07 -6.18 4.08
C LEU A 9 11.72 -6.38 2.60
N PHE A 10 11.66 -7.64 2.15
CA PHE A 10 11.32 -7.97 0.77
C PHE A 10 9.92 -7.46 0.40
N CYS A 11 8.92 -7.74 1.25
CA CYS A 11 7.56 -7.25 1.04
C CYS A 11 7.52 -5.72 1.00
N ASN A 12 8.27 -5.06 1.90
CA ASN A 12 8.34 -3.61 1.99
C ASN A 12 8.91 -2.97 0.71
N ILE A 13 10.04 -3.46 0.20
CA ILE A 13 10.64 -2.99 -1.06
C ILE A 13 9.66 -3.21 -2.23
N PHE A 14 9.02 -4.37 -2.28
CA PHE A 14 8.04 -4.69 -3.32
C PHE A 14 6.86 -3.71 -3.30
N MET A 15 6.35 -3.40 -2.10
CA MET A 15 5.27 -2.44 -1.91
C MET A 15 5.68 -1.01 -2.26
N ILE A 16 6.93 -0.61 -2.02
CA ILE A 16 7.47 0.68 -2.49
C ILE A 16 7.46 0.72 -4.01
N GLY A 17 7.99 -0.32 -4.66
CA GLY A 17 8.04 -0.41 -6.13
C GLY A 17 6.66 -0.27 -6.76
N ILE A 18 5.67 -1.03 -6.26
CA ILE A 18 4.28 -0.90 -6.70
C ILE A 18 3.76 0.51 -6.45
N SER A 19 3.98 1.06 -5.26
CA SER A 19 3.43 2.37 -4.88
C SER A 19 3.96 3.50 -5.76
N ILE A 20 5.23 3.43 -6.18
CA ILE A 20 5.85 4.38 -7.13
C ILE A 20 5.20 4.25 -8.52
N ILE A 21 5.06 3.01 -9.03
CA ILE A 21 4.40 2.77 -10.32
C ILE A 21 2.96 3.28 -10.30
N THR A 22 2.22 3.04 -9.20
CA THR A 22 0.85 3.53 -9.08
C THR A 22 0.81 5.06 -8.99
N GLN A 23 1.76 5.67 -8.27
CA GLN A 23 1.83 7.12 -8.07
C GLN A 23 2.04 7.88 -9.37
N PHE A 24 3.02 7.46 -10.18
CA PHE A 24 3.47 8.25 -11.33
C PHE A 24 2.87 7.80 -12.66
N ILE A 25 2.45 6.54 -12.77
CA ILE A 25 1.95 5.99 -14.03
C ILE A 25 0.45 5.70 -13.90
N THR A 26 0.07 4.87 -12.93
CA THR A 26 -1.28 4.28 -12.96
C THR A 26 -2.38 5.30 -12.63
N TYR A 27 -2.30 5.99 -11.49
CA TYR A 27 -3.35 6.96 -11.12
C TYR A 27 -3.39 8.19 -12.02
N PRO A 28 -2.25 8.74 -12.49
CA PRO A 28 -2.27 9.80 -13.49
C PRO A 28 -2.91 9.37 -14.82
N SER A 29 -2.81 8.09 -15.21
CA SER A 29 -3.42 7.57 -16.44
C SER A 29 -4.95 7.49 -16.39
N PHE A 30 -5.57 7.50 -15.21
CA PHE A 30 -7.04 7.42 -15.11
C PHE A 30 -7.76 8.58 -15.79
N LYS A 31 -7.13 9.76 -15.87
CA LYS A 31 -7.69 10.95 -16.53
C LYS A 31 -7.76 10.83 -18.07
N SER A 32 -7.00 9.91 -18.66
CA SER A 32 -6.94 9.72 -20.13
C SER A 32 -7.81 8.57 -20.64
N ILE A 33 -8.56 7.92 -19.75
CA ILE A 33 -9.44 6.81 -20.11
C ILE A 33 -10.82 7.37 -20.48
N ASP A 34 -11.40 6.86 -21.57
CA ASP A 34 -12.77 7.20 -21.95
C ASP A 34 -13.75 6.93 -20.79
N LEU A 35 -14.57 7.91 -20.47
CA LEU A 35 -15.56 7.87 -19.39
C LEU A 35 -16.50 6.68 -19.53
N ASN A 36 -16.87 6.31 -20.76
CA ASN A 36 -17.76 5.18 -21.04
C ASN A 36 -17.14 3.83 -20.68
N LEU A 37 -15.80 3.74 -20.69
CA LEU A 37 -15.04 2.52 -20.39
C LEU A 37 -14.46 2.52 -18.98
N PHE A 38 -14.43 3.68 -18.32
CA PHE A 38 -13.72 3.88 -17.06
C PHE A 38 -14.18 2.95 -15.95
N SER A 39 -15.50 2.81 -15.73
CA SER A 39 -16.03 1.94 -14.65
C SER A 39 -15.55 0.49 -14.82
N ASN A 40 -15.69 -0.07 -16.02
CA ASN A 40 -15.26 -1.44 -16.31
C ASN A 40 -13.74 -1.60 -16.17
N PHE A 41 -12.97 -0.63 -16.66
CA PHE A 41 -11.52 -0.61 -16.49
C PHE A 41 -11.13 -0.56 -15.01
N HIS A 42 -11.72 0.35 -14.23
CA HIS A 42 -11.37 0.57 -12.82
C HIS A 42 -11.71 -0.67 -11.98
N LYS A 43 -12.88 -1.29 -12.19
CA LYS A 43 -13.27 -2.58 -11.58
C LYS A 43 -12.23 -3.67 -11.82
N ALA A 44 -11.81 -3.83 -13.08
CA ALA A 44 -10.82 -4.83 -13.45
C ALA A 44 -9.45 -4.51 -12.83
N TYR A 45 -9.06 -3.23 -12.83
CA TYR A 45 -7.83 -2.75 -12.24
C TYR A 45 -7.77 -3.00 -10.72
N THR A 46 -8.78 -2.57 -9.95
CA THR A 46 -8.80 -2.70 -8.49
C THR A 46 -8.77 -4.17 -8.06
N ARG A 47 -9.53 -5.04 -8.75
CA ARG A 47 -9.52 -6.48 -8.51
C ARG A 47 -8.15 -7.10 -8.76
N LYS A 48 -7.51 -6.78 -9.90
CA LYS A 48 -6.17 -7.31 -10.24
C LYS A 48 -5.11 -6.81 -9.25
N MET A 49 -5.17 -5.54 -8.86
CA MET A 49 -4.27 -4.98 -7.85
C MET A 49 -4.44 -5.67 -6.50
N LEU A 50 -5.68 -5.97 -6.08
CA LEU A 50 -5.93 -6.69 -4.82
C LEU A 50 -5.27 -8.07 -4.80
N PHE A 51 -5.33 -8.81 -5.91
CA PHE A 51 -4.68 -10.13 -6.02
C PHE A 51 -3.16 -10.07 -5.93
N ILE A 52 -2.54 -8.99 -6.40
CA ILE A 52 -1.08 -8.82 -6.37
C ILE A 52 -0.63 -8.30 -5.00
N VAL A 53 -1.26 -7.23 -4.52
CA VAL A 53 -0.85 -6.48 -3.34
C VAL A 53 -1.33 -7.13 -2.03
N GLY A 54 -2.55 -7.67 -2.02
CA GLY A 54 -3.19 -8.22 -0.83
C GLY A 54 -2.36 -9.29 -0.12
N PRO A 55 -1.92 -10.36 -0.80
CA PRO A 55 -1.10 -11.40 -0.18
C PRO A 55 0.20 -10.87 0.42
N ILE A 56 0.85 -9.92 -0.25
CA ILE A 56 2.15 -9.35 0.17
C ILE A 56 1.97 -8.49 1.42
N MET A 57 0.92 -7.66 1.45
CA MET A 57 0.59 -6.86 2.63
C MET A 57 0.26 -7.74 3.84
N ILE A 58 -0.45 -8.86 3.64
CA ILE A 58 -0.79 -9.81 4.70
C ILE A 58 0.47 -10.51 5.22
N ILE A 59 1.33 -11.03 4.33
CA ILE A 59 2.58 -11.70 4.71
C ILE A 59 3.46 -10.75 5.54
N GLU A 60 3.58 -9.49 5.11
CA GLU A 60 4.38 -8.52 5.85
C GLU A 60 3.81 -8.21 7.23
N PHE A 61 2.49 -7.98 7.32
CA PHE A 61 1.82 -7.71 8.58
C PHE A 61 1.99 -8.86 9.57
N LEU A 62 1.76 -10.09 9.11
CA LEU A 62 1.94 -11.28 9.94
C LEU A 62 3.41 -11.47 10.35
N SER A 63 4.36 -11.21 9.46
CA SER A 63 5.79 -11.31 9.78
C SER A 63 6.17 -10.37 10.93
N LEU A 64 5.68 -9.14 10.91
CA LEU A 64 5.95 -8.15 11.97
C LEU A 64 5.17 -8.43 13.25
N ALA A 65 3.93 -8.89 13.15
CA ALA A 65 3.13 -9.29 14.31
C ALA A 65 3.83 -10.44 15.08
N ILE A 66 4.31 -11.45 14.35
CA ILE A 66 5.04 -12.59 14.93
C ILE A 66 6.37 -12.12 15.52
N LEU A 67 7.13 -11.25 14.84
CA LEU A 67 8.38 -10.69 15.36
C LEU A 67 8.16 -9.95 16.69
N LEU A 68 7.16 -9.08 16.73
CA LEU A 68 6.83 -8.30 17.93
C LEU A 68 6.36 -9.19 19.09
N PHE A 69 5.59 -10.24 18.80
CA PHE A 69 5.10 -11.18 19.80
C PHE A 69 6.21 -12.04 20.40
N VAL A 70 7.11 -12.58 19.56
CA VAL A 70 8.15 -13.51 20.03
C VAL A 70 9.35 -12.78 20.63
N ASN A 71 9.66 -11.57 20.17
CA ASN A 71 10.75 -10.77 20.73
C ASN A 71 10.37 -9.30 20.79
N PHE A 72 9.72 -8.89 21.88
CA PHE A 72 9.31 -7.51 22.04
C PHE A 72 10.52 -6.56 22.04
N ASN A 73 10.51 -5.62 21.09
CA ASN A 73 11.52 -4.58 20.97
C ASN A 73 10.85 -3.30 20.45
N PHE A 74 11.23 -2.14 20.98
CA PHE A 74 10.73 -0.84 20.53
C PHE A 74 10.89 -0.63 19.02
N ASN A 75 11.96 -1.13 18.41
CA ASN A 75 12.17 -1.06 16.96
C ASN A 75 11.09 -1.84 16.20
N PHE A 76 10.75 -3.06 16.64
CA PHE A 76 9.68 -3.85 16.03
C PHE A 76 8.30 -3.25 16.31
N LEU A 77 8.10 -2.64 17.49
CA LEU A 77 6.85 -1.94 17.82
C LEU A 77 6.62 -0.75 16.88
N ILE A 78 7.65 0.06 16.62
CA ILE A 78 7.57 1.18 15.68
C ILE A 78 7.23 0.67 14.27
N GLN A 79 7.90 -0.39 13.80
CA GLN A 79 7.60 -0.99 12.50
C GLN A 79 6.15 -1.49 12.39
N PHE A 80 5.65 -2.10 13.47
CA PHE A 80 4.29 -2.61 13.55
C PHE A 80 3.24 -1.48 13.56
N ILE A 81 3.49 -0.39 14.29
CA ILE A 81 2.61 0.79 14.29
C ILE A 81 2.54 1.42 12.89
N LEU A 82 3.67 1.54 12.20
CA LEU A 82 3.71 2.13 10.87
C LEU A 82 2.98 1.27 9.82
N ILE A 83 3.06 -0.07 9.89
CA ILE A 83 2.26 -0.93 9.00
C ILE A 83 0.77 -0.88 9.34
N CYS A 84 0.40 -0.78 10.63
CA CYS A 84 -0.99 -0.56 11.03
C CYS A 84 -1.53 0.77 10.46
N LEU A 85 -0.73 1.84 10.51
CA LEU A 85 -1.09 3.13 9.92
C LEU A 85 -1.31 3.02 8.40
N ILE A 86 -0.45 2.30 7.69
CA ILE A 86 -0.62 2.01 6.25
C ILE A 86 -1.93 1.25 5.98
N TRP A 87 -2.25 0.26 6.81
CA TRP A 87 -3.48 -0.52 6.70
C TRP A 87 -4.71 0.34 6.94
N VAL A 88 -4.70 1.17 7.99
CA VAL A 88 -5.80 2.10 8.29
C VAL A 88 -6.02 3.05 7.11
N LEU A 89 -4.96 3.69 6.62
CA LEU A 89 -5.03 4.57 5.45
C LEU A 89 -5.55 3.83 4.21
N THR A 90 -5.13 2.59 4.00
CA THR A 90 -5.52 1.81 2.82
C THR A 90 -6.98 1.38 2.88
N PHE A 91 -7.38 0.65 3.92
CA PHE A 91 -8.71 0.03 3.98
C PHE A 91 -9.83 1.02 4.32
N PHE A 92 -9.55 2.05 5.13
CA PHE A 92 -10.59 2.98 5.60
C PHE A 92 -10.65 4.29 4.80
N VAL A 93 -9.62 4.60 4.00
CA VAL A 93 -9.59 5.85 3.21
C VAL A 93 -9.44 5.57 1.72
N ILE A 94 -8.39 4.86 1.31
CA ILE A 94 -8.08 4.64 -0.12
C ILE A 94 -9.10 3.69 -0.78
N VAL A 95 -9.44 2.56 -0.15
CA VAL A 95 -10.43 1.61 -0.69
C VAL A 95 -11.81 2.24 -0.89
N PRO A 96 -12.37 3.01 0.07
CA PRO A 96 -13.62 3.74 -0.16
C PRO A 96 -13.56 4.73 -1.33
N ILE A 97 -12.41 5.37 -1.58
CA ILE A 97 -12.24 6.25 -2.74
C ILE A 97 -12.26 5.43 -4.05
N HIS A 98 -11.60 4.27 -4.09
CA HIS A 98 -11.69 3.36 -5.23
C HIS A 98 -13.13 2.92 -5.49
N ASN A 99 -13.88 2.56 -4.45
CA ASN A 99 -15.29 2.16 -4.61
C ASN A 99 -16.16 3.30 -5.17
N LYS A 100 -15.86 4.56 -4.83
CA LYS A 100 -16.55 5.72 -5.41
C LYS A 100 -16.17 5.93 -6.88
N LEU A 101 -14.88 5.83 -7.21
CA LEU A 101 -14.38 5.93 -8.59
C LEU A 101 -14.88 4.78 -9.47
N GLU A 102 -15.16 3.62 -8.89
CA GLU A 102 -15.69 2.45 -9.61
C GLU A 102 -17.00 2.75 -10.36
N ASN A 103 -17.84 3.63 -9.83
CA ASN A 103 -19.12 3.98 -10.46
C ASN A 103 -18.96 4.99 -11.59
N GLN A 104 -18.14 6.02 -11.37
CA GLN A 104 -17.87 7.06 -12.35
C GLN A 104 -16.53 7.72 -12.08
N TYR A 105 -15.86 8.16 -13.14
CA TYR A 105 -14.64 8.94 -12.99
C TYR A 105 -14.94 10.28 -12.32
N ASP A 106 -14.16 10.62 -11.30
CA ASP A 106 -14.19 11.90 -10.62
C ASP A 106 -12.75 12.39 -10.45
N ASN A 107 -12.45 13.54 -11.02
CA ASN A 107 -11.11 14.12 -11.00
C ASN A 107 -10.65 14.50 -9.58
N LEU A 108 -11.54 15.01 -8.73
CA LEU A 108 -11.21 15.38 -7.36
C LEU A 108 -10.88 14.13 -6.53
N LEU A 109 -11.65 13.05 -6.71
CA LEU A 109 -11.35 11.77 -6.07
C LEU A 109 -10.02 11.19 -6.56
N ASN A 110 -9.70 11.30 -7.86
CA ASN A 110 -8.43 10.84 -8.40
C ASN A 110 -7.23 11.65 -7.85
N ILE A 111 -7.36 12.97 -7.75
CA ILE A 111 -6.32 13.82 -7.14
C ILE A 111 -6.10 13.43 -5.67
N ASN A 112 -7.17 13.18 -4.92
CA ASN A 112 -7.06 12.71 -3.53
C ASN A 112 -6.40 11.33 -3.44
N LEU A 113 -6.71 10.42 -4.38
CA LEU A 113 -6.09 9.10 -4.47
C LEU A 113 -4.57 9.20 -4.67
N ILE A 114 -4.11 10.09 -5.57
CA ILE A 114 -2.69 10.39 -5.81
C ILE A 114 -2.02 10.95 -4.55
N LYS A 115 -2.68 11.88 -3.84
CA LYS A 115 -2.14 12.45 -2.59
C LYS A 115 -2.00 11.39 -1.50
N LEU A 116 -3.03 10.59 -1.26
CA LEU A 116 -3.05 9.56 -0.22
C LEU A 116 -2.05 8.43 -0.51
N ASN A 117 -1.90 8.02 -1.77
CA ASN A 117 -0.86 7.08 -2.14
C ASN A 117 0.54 7.66 -1.98
N GLY A 118 0.73 8.97 -2.22
CA GLY A 118 1.98 9.67 -1.91
C GLY A 118 2.34 9.56 -0.42
N TYR A 119 1.40 9.88 0.48
CA TYR A 119 1.61 9.71 1.92
C TYR A 119 1.91 8.26 2.29
N ARG A 120 1.16 7.30 1.72
CA ARG A 120 1.40 5.88 1.95
C ARG A 120 2.81 5.46 1.51
N THR A 121 3.27 5.94 0.35
CA THR A 121 4.61 5.68 -0.19
C THR A 121 5.69 6.25 0.73
N LEU A 122 5.50 7.45 1.27
CA LEU A 122 6.42 8.04 2.24
C LEU A 122 6.53 7.21 3.52
N ILE A 123 5.40 6.71 4.03
CA ILE A 123 5.40 5.84 5.22
C ILE A 123 6.13 4.51 4.90
N TRP A 124 5.87 3.91 3.73
CA TRP A 124 6.59 2.73 3.27
C TRP A 124 8.11 2.96 3.21
N SER A 125 8.56 4.07 2.60
CA SER A 125 9.97 4.44 2.50
C SER A 125 10.61 4.72 3.86
N LEU A 126 9.90 5.39 4.78
CA LEU A 126 10.38 5.59 6.15
C LEU A 126 10.57 4.24 6.86
N ARG A 127 9.60 3.31 6.72
CA ARG A 127 9.72 1.96 7.27
C ARG A 127 10.91 1.20 6.72
N PHE A 128 11.17 1.30 5.41
CA PHE A 128 12.35 0.72 4.77
C PHE A 128 13.63 1.20 5.45
N ILE A 129 13.80 2.51 5.58
CA ILE A 129 14.98 3.12 6.23
C ILE A 129 15.12 2.60 7.66
N LEU A 130 14.03 2.58 8.42
CA LEU A 130 14.04 2.05 9.79
C LEU A 130 14.33 0.54 9.85
N LEU A 131 13.94 -0.25 8.86
CA LEU A 131 14.26 -1.68 8.80
C LEU A 131 15.75 -1.92 8.56
N LEU A 132 16.40 -1.05 7.78
CA LEU A 132 17.86 -1.15 7.54
C LEU A 132 18.70 -0.96 8.81
N PHE A 133 18.20 -0.20 9.80
CA PHE A 133 18.88 -0.05 11.09
C PHE A 133 18.66 -1.24 12.06
N ILE A 134 17.73 -2.14 11.72
CA ILE A 134 17.39 -3.32 12.53
C ILE A 134 18.16 -4.57 12.06
N ILE A 135 18.52 -4.60 10.77
CA ILE A 135 19.31 -5.66 10.13
C ILE A 135 20.77 -5.53 10.54
#